data_AF-A0A821I9C5-F1
#
_entry.id   AF-A0A821I9C5-F1
#
_cell.length_a   1.000
_cell.length_b   1.000
_cell.length_c   1.000
_cell.angle_alpha   90.00
_cell.angle_beta   90.00
_cell.angle_gamma   90.00
#
_symmetry.space_group_name_H-M   'P 1'
#
loop_
_entity.id
_entity.type
_entity.pdbx_description
1 polymer ?
#
loop_
_entity_poly.entity_id
_entity_poly.type
_entity_poly.pdbx_seq_one_letter_code
_entity_poly.pdbx_strand_id
1 'polypeptide(L)'
;MPDTANQINWIFKEINHIVDDNDPFIVLVSLWLDNLAFFICENPQFDTLLMMCHTNQYIGRQYVITDQFKFYLTQLEQANVSQVIFTKKQLFYIKTCSFLLGSYLVAKPQNYIFTAEEILNHISDQYLNIINIHSHTMASWSKELMICITYLTNLVCICCWWSEETSMPIKTLFSTEQISNDLIQGLIRIVCYEPFHEEIQNEQLHDELSLIEPILKLFLVILQTQNTSYYFRSNIFLPEILLTLAESSSHEKHSLCAYAILGEILTDEKLKDLKFADSMYAFFLNLLEKGWHHPLKRFKRMPVIYLLR
;
A
#
# COMPACT_ATOMS: atom_id res chain seq x y z
N MET A 1 15.32 -21.44 -6.47
CA MET A 1 15.56 -20.18 -5.73
C MET A 1 17.06 -20.01 -5.59
N PRO A 2 17.60 -18.79 -5.45
CA PRO A 2 18.97 -18.63 -5.01
C PRO A 2 19.12 -19.19 -3.60
N ASP A 3 20.06 -20.11 -3.43
CA ASP A 3 20.30 -20.85 -2.19
C ASP A 3 21.35 -20.17 -1.31
N THR A 4 22.01 -19.12 -1.82
CA THR A 4 23.08 -18.41 -1.13
C THR A 4 22.98 -16.90 -1.29
N ALA A 5 23.42 -16.14 -0.28
CA ALA A 5 23.52 -14.69 -0.33
C ALA A 5 24.38 -14.19 -1.50
N ASN A 6 25.38 -14.97 -1.93
CA ASN A 6 26.23 -14.65 -3.07
C ASN A 6 25.48 -14.64 -4.39
N GLN A 7 24.56 -15.59 -4.60
CA GLN A 7 23.71 -15.61 -5.80
C GLN A 7 22.76 -14.42 -5.83
N ILE A 8 22.19 -14.04 -4.68
CA ILE A 8 21.34 -12.84 -4.57
C ILE A 8 22.14 -11.57 -4.88
N ASN A 9 23.33 -11.44 -4.30
CA ASN A 9 24.21 -10.31 -4.57
C ASN A 9 24.62 -10.24 -6.05
N TRP A 10 24.82 -11.39 -6.70
CA TRP A 10 25.15 -11.45 -8.12
C TRP A 10 23.97 -10.98 -8.98
N ILE A 11 22.74 -11.44 -8.70
CA ILE A 11 21.53 -11.00 -9.41
C ILE A 11 21.41 -9.47 -9.36
N PHE A 12 21.55 -8.87 -8.18
CA PHE A 12 21.42 -7.42 -8.05
C PHE A 12 22.59 -6.65 -8.68
N LYS A 13 23.81 -7.20 -8.67
CA LYS A 13 24.93 -6.60 -9.40
C LYS A 13 24.67 -6.61 -10.90
N GLU A 14 24.10 -7.70 -11.42
CA GLU A 14 23.79 -7.82 -12.85
C GLU A 14 22.75 -6.77 -13.28
N ILE A 15 21.67 -6.59 -12.51
CA ILE A 15 20.67 -5.53 -12.76
C ILE A 15 21.30 -4.14 -12.84
N ASN A 16 22.28 -3.86 -11.99
CA ASN A 16 22.97 -2.57 -11.99
C ASN A 16 23.89 -2.38 -13.21
N HIS A 17 24.53 -3.45 -13.71
CA HIS A 17 25.40 -3.38 -14.89
C HIS A 17 24.65 -3.36 -16.23
N ILE A 18 23.41 -3.84 -16.26
CA ILE A 18 22.57 -3.79 -17.46
C ILE A 18 22.33 -2.33 -17.86
N VAL A 19 22.76 -2.01 -19.09
CA VAL A 19 22.59 -0.68 -19.71
C VAL A 19 21.24 -0.55 -20.41
N ASP A 20 20.69 -1.66 -20.93
CA ASP A 20 19.34 -1.66 -21.52
C ASP A 20 18.29 -1.72 -20.41
N ASP A 21 17.61 -0.60 -20.17
CA ASP A 21 16.56 -0.51 -19.14
C ASP A 21 15.36 -1.43 -19.42
N ASN A 22 15.29 -2.08 -20.59
CA ASN A 22 14.25 -3.04 -20.95
C ASN A 22 14.75 -4.50 -21.06
N ASP A 23 15.94 -4.78 -20.52
CA ASP A 23 16.52 -6.13 -20.58
C ASP A 23 15.58 -7.20 -19.98
N PRO A 24 15.34 -8.32 -20.68
CA PRO A 24 14.47 -9.41 -20.21
C PRO A 24 14.87 -9.98 -18.85
N PHE A 25 16.15 -9.92 -18.47
CA PHE A 25 16.62 -10.36 -17.17
C PHE A 25 15.95 -9.60 -16.03
N ILE A 26 15.74 -8.28 -16.19
CA ILE A 26 15.05 -7.45 -15.20
C ILE A 26 13.62 -7.94 -15.01
N VAL A 27 12.93 -8.30 -16.09
CA VAL A 27 11.56 -8.83 -16.04
C VAL A 27 11.51 -10.16 -15.29
N LEU A 28 12.43 -11.07 -15.58
CA LEU A 28 12.50 -12.37 -14.91
C LEU A 28 12.76 -12.23 -13.41
N VAL A 29 13.69 -11.35 -13.03
CA VAL A 29 13.96 -11.09 -11.61
C VAL A 29 12.77 -10.40 -10.95
N SER A 30 12.11 -9.46 -11.64
CA SER A 30 10.89 -8.79 -11.13
C SER A 30 9.81 -9.81 -10.77
N LEU A 31 9.50 -10.73 -11.69
CA LEU A 31 8.51 -11.77 -11.46
C LEU A 31 8.87 -12.70 -10.30
N TRP A 32 10.15 -13.05 -10.17
CA TRP A 32 10.60 -13.87 -9.05
C TRP A 32 10.45 -13.16 -7.71
N LEU A 33 10.80 -11.88 -7.63
CA LEU A 33 10.67 -11.08 -6.40
C LEU A 33 9.22 -10.73 -6.07
N ASP A 34 8.37 -10.48 -7.07
CA ASP A 34 6.93 -10.27 -6.87
C ASP A 34 6.30 -11.54 -6.26
N ASN A 35 6.61 -12.73 -6.80
CA ASN A 35 6.18 -14.01 -6.23
C ASN A 35 6.71 -14.22 -4.81
N LEU A 36 7.94 -13.78 -4.53
CA LEU A 36 8.52 -13.82 -3.20
C LEU A 36 7.74 -12.92 -2.22
N ALA A 37 7.36 -11.73 -2.66
CA ALA A 37 6.58 -10.78 -1.88
C ALA A 37 5.20 -11.36 -1.53
N PHE A 38 4.51 -12.00 -2.49
CA PHE A 38 3.27 -12.73 -2.22
C PHE A 38 3.46 -13.86 -1.22
N PHE A 39 4.52 -14.66 -1.40
CA PHE A 39 4.82 -15.75 -0.48
C PHE A 39 5.02 -15.26 0.97
N ILE A 40 5.75 -14.14 1.15
CA ILE A 40 5.97 -13.51 2.46
C ILE A 40 4.66 -12.99 3.04
N CYS A 41 3.84 -12.28 2.25
CA CYS A 41 2.53 -11.80 2.69
C CYS A 41 1.62 -12.93 3.17
N GLU A 42 1.62 -14.06 2.46
CA GLU A 42 0.78 -15.20 2.80
C GLU A 42 1.33 -16.06 3.93
N ASN A 43 2.65 -16.01 4.14
CA ASN A 43 3.34 -16.86 5.09
C ASN A 43 4.34 -16.04 5.93
N PRO A 44 3.83 -15.13 6.77
CA PRO A 44 4.67 -14.20 7.53
C PRO A 44 5.65 -14.92 8.46
N GLN A 45 5.41 -16.19 8.84
CA GLN A 45 6.33 -16.98 9.64
C GLN A 45 7.71 -17.26 8.97
N PHE A 46 7.84 -17.02 7.66
CA PHE A 46 9.10 -17.17 6.93
C PHE A 46 9.91 -15.87 6.80
N ASP A 47 9.45 -14.77 7.40
CA ASP A 47 10.13 -13.49 7.47
C ASP A 47 11.53 -13.56 8.12
N THR A 48 11.72 -14.50 9.04
CA THR A 48 12.98 -14.73 9.76
C THR A 48 13.99 -15.56 8.98
N LEU A 49 13.63 -16.11 7.80
CA LEU A 49 14.58 -16.84 6.97
C LEU A 49 15.74 -15.92 6.58
N LEU A 50 16.97 -16.38 6.81
CA LEU A 50 18.19 -15.60 6.57
C LEU A 50 18.24 -15.03 5.14
N MET A 51 17.79 -15.81 4.16
CA MET A 51 17.75 -15.39 2.75
C MET A 51 16.74 -14.28 2.50
N MET A 52 15.57 -14.32 3.15
CA MET A 52 14.58 -13.23 3.06
C MET A 52 15.10 -11.97 3.72
N CYS A 53 15.70 -12.11 4.91
CA CYS A 53 16.33 -11.01 5.62
C CYS A 53 17.40 -10.33 4.75
N HIS A 54 18.33 -11.12 4.20
CA HIS A 54 19.42 -10.63 3.35
C HIS A 54 18.90 -9.92 2.09
N THR A 55 17.92 -10.51 1.41
CA THR A 55 17.34 -9.95 0.18
C THR A 55 16.71 -8.59 0.44
N ASN A 56 15.87 -8.50 1.47
CA ASN A 56 15.15 -7.27 1.77
C ASN A 56 16.10 -6.18 2.27
N GLN A 57 17.09 -6.53 3.12
CA GLN A 57 18.12 -5.59 3.55
C GLN A 57 18.94 -5.05 2.37
N TYR A 58 19.26 -5.92 1.41
CA TYR A 58 19.97 -5.51 0.20
C TYR A 58 19.10 -4.55 -0.63
N ILE A 59 17.82 -4.88 -0.85
CA ILE A 59 16.89 -4.04 -1.61
C ILE A 59 16.73 -2.67 -0.98
N GLY A 60 16.45 -2.58 0.32
CA GLY A 60 16.21 -1.27 0.90
C GLY A 60 17.47 -0.40 0.90
N ARG A 61 18.67 -0.98 1.08
CA ARG A 61 19.93 -0.23 1.07
C ARG A 61 20.43 0.12 -0.36
N GLN A 62 20.30 -0.78 -1.31
CA GLN A 62 20.93 -0.66 -2.63
C GLN A 62 19.95 -0.24 -3.73
N TYR A 63 18.65 -0.22 -3.44
CA TYR A 63 17.62 0.20 -4.37
C TYR A 63 16.76 1.30 -3.77
N VAL A 64 16.02 1.06 -2.67
CA VAL A 64 15.01 2.02 -2.18
C VAL A 64 15.64 3.31 -1.64
N ILE A 65 16.63 3.21 -0.76
CA ILE A 65 17.35 4.36 -0.18
C ILE A 65 18.54 4.73 -1.07
N THR A 66 18.25 5.06 -2.34
CA THR A 66 19.28 5.50 -3.30
C THR A 66 18.80 6.69 -4.13
N ASP A 67 19.75 7.45 -4.68
CA ASP A 67 19.47 8.55 -5.61
C ASP A 67 18.82 8.05 -6.91
N GLN A 68 19.12 6.81 -7.33
CA GLN A 68 18.52 6.22 -8.52
C GLN A 68 17.02 5.97 -8.36
N PHE A 69 16.60 5.46 -7.18
CA PHE A 69 15.18 5.31 -6.88
C PHE A 69 14.49 6.69 -6.81
N LYS A 70 15.12 7.66 -6.16
CA LYS A 70 14.62 9.04 -6.10
C LYS A 70 14.48 9.67 -7.49
N PHE A 71 15.45 9.45 -8.38
CA PHE A 71 15.41 9.87 -9.77
C PHE A 71 14.19 9.28 -10.50
N TYR A 72 13.93 7.99 -10.34
CA TYR A 72 12.74 7.36 -10.93
C TYR A 72 11.43 7.87 -10.34
N LEU A 73 11.39 8.22 -9.05
CA LEU A 73 10.24 8.90 -8.46
C LEU A 73 10.03 10.31 -9.04
N THR A 74 11.09 11.09 -9.23
CA THR A 74 11.00 12.41 -9.88
C THR A 74 10.50 12.32 -11.32
N GLN A 75 10.80 11.24 -12.04
CA GLN A 75 10.19 11.01 -13.35
C GLN A 75 8.67 10.85 -13.24
N LEU A 76 8.16 10.19 -12.19
CA LEU A 76 6.73 10.09 -11.95
C LEU A 76 6.09 11.44 -11.62
N GLU A 77 6.82 12.46 -11.17
CA GLU A 77 6.24 13.78 -10.91
C GLU A 77 5.84 14.53 -12.20
N GLN A 78 6.22 14.05 -13.39
CA GLN A 78 5.87 14.72 -14.63
C GLN A 78 4.38 14.51 -14.97
N ALA A 79 3.63 15.60 -15.22
CA ALA A 79 2.19 15.53 -15.48
C ALA A 79 1.79 14.70 -16.71
N ASN A 80 2.70 14.52 -17.66
CA ASN A 80 2.48 13.75 -18.90
C ASN A 80 2.98 12.29 -18.82
N VAL A 81 3.28 11.78 -17.61
CA VAL A 81 3.81 10.40 -17.42
C VAL A 81 2.90 9.32 -17.95
N SER A 82 1.58 9.56 -17.99
CA SER A 82 0.63 8.63 -18.63
C SER A 82 0.92 8.35 -20.11
N GLN A 83 1.67 9.23 -20.78
CA GLN A 83 2.08 9.09 -22.17
C GLN A 83 3.52 8.56 -22.31
N VAL A 84 4.24 8.37 -21.20
CA VAL A 84 5.62 7.88 -21.17
C VAL A 84 5.62 6.36 -21.08
N ILE A 85 6.47 5.72 -21.88
CA ILE A 85 6.69 4.27 -21.81
C ILE A 85 7.60 3.98 -20.61
N PHE A 86 7.04 3.34 -19.59
CA PHE A 86 7.80 2.88 -18.42
C PHE A 86 8.82 1.82 -18.83
N THR A 87 10.08 2.02 -18.46
CA THR A 87 11.11 1.00 -18.68
C THR A 87 10.97 -0.14 -17.66
N LYS A 88 11.48 -1.32 -18.00
CA LYS A 88 11.45 -2.46 -17.06
C LYS A 88 12.29 -2.19 -15.82
N LYS A 89 13.40 -1.46 -15.95
CA LYS A 89 14.22 -1.02 -14.82
C LYS A 89 13.49 -0.03 -13.93
N GLN A 90 12.78 0.94 -14.49
CA GLN A 90 11.96 1.86 -13.69
C GLN A 90 10.87 1.11 -12.91
N LEU A 91 10.16 0.17 -13.55
CA LEU A 91 9.17 -0.66 -12.88
C LEU A 91 9.79 -1.54 -11.80
N PHE A 92 10.95 -2.14 -12.05
CA PHE A 92 11.66 -2.94 -11.05
C PHE A 92 11.95 -2.12 -9.77
N TYR A 93 12.47 -0.90 -9.93
CA TYR A 93 12.74 -0.02 -8.80
C TYR A 93 11.44 0.36 -8.08
N ILE A 94 10.46 0.93 -8.77
CA ILE A 94 9.29 1.52 -8.10
C ILE A 94 8.28 0.46 -7.65
N LYS A 95 7.96 -0.51 -8.51
CA LYS A 95 6.97 -1.56 -8.22
C LYS A 95 7.60 -2.66 -7.36
N THR A 96 8.56 -3.39 -7.92
CA THR A 96 9.01 -4.65 -7.33
C THR A 96 9.77 -4.42 -6.02
N CYS A 97 10.70 -3.45 -5.96
CA CYS A 97 11.41 -3.18 -4.71
C CYS A 97 10.47 -2.66 -3.62
N SER A 98 9.54 -1.74 -3.93
CA SER A 98 8.57 -1.24 -2.95
C SER A 98 7.62 -2.34 -2.48
N PHE A 99 7.17 -3.21 -3.38
CA PHE A 99 6.28 -4.31 -3.04
C PHE A 99 6.96 -5.29 -2.08
N LEU A 100 8.12 -5.81 -2.46
CA LEU A 100 8.83 -6.80 -1.67
C LEU A 100 9.24 -6.24 -0.30
N LEU A 101 9.77 -5.01 -0.27
CA LEU A 101 10.14 -4.35 0.98
C LEU A 101 8.91 -4.13 1.87
N GLY A 102 7.79 -3.65 1.31
CA GLY A 102 6.54 -3.49 2.04
C GLY A 102 6.06 -4.81 2.64
N SER A 103 5.97 -5.87 1.83
CA SER A 103 5.56 -7.20 2.28
C SER A 103 6.43 -7.72 3.43
N TYR A 104 7.73 -7.48 3.37
CA TYR A 104 8.65 -7.88 4.42
C TYR A 104 8.51 -7.04 5.70
N LEU A 105 8.34 -5.72 5.60
CA LEU A 105 8.18 -4.84 6.76
C LEU A 105 6.90 -5.16 7.55
N VAL A 106 5.82 -5.57 6.89
CA VAL A 106 4.60 -6.05 7.55
C VAL A 106 4.86 -7.32 8.35
N ALA A 107 5.67 -8.24 7.80
CA ALA A 107 5.94 -9.52 8.43
C ALA A 107 6.92 -9.39 9.62
N LYS A 108 7.88 -8.46 9.54
CA LYS A 108 8.95 -8.30 10.54
C LYS A 108 9.11 -6.85 11.04
N PRO A 109 8.58 -6.51 12.22
CA PRO A 109 8.74 -5.17 12.80
C PRO A 109 10.12 -4.90 13.42
N GLN A 110 10.98 -5.90 13.61
CA GLN A 110 12.21 -5.76 14.42
C GLN A 110 13.49 -6.22 13.70
N ASN A 111 14.58 -5.47 13.94
CA ASN A 111 15.98 -5.67 13.47
C ASN A 111 16.23 -5.36 11.99
N TYR A 112 16.15 -4.08 11.64
CA TYR A 112 16.56 -3.57 10.33
C TYR A 112 17.72 -2.59 10.43
N ILE A 113 18.56 -2.56 9.39
CA ILE A 113 19.72 -1.66 9.31
C ILE A 113 19.26 -0.21 9.07
N PHE A 114 18.06 -0.04 8.52
CA PHE A 114 17.44 1.25 8.26
C PHE A 114 16.00 1.29 8.77
N THR A 115 15.57 2.44 9.29
CA THR A 115 14.23 2.57 9.91
C THR A 115 13.17 2.94 8.86
N ALA A 116 11.89 2.65 9.13
CA ALA A 116 10.79 3.18 8.31
C ALA A 116 10.82 4.72 8.22
N GLU A 117 11.31 5.38 9.26
CA GLU A 117 11.55 6.83 9.27
C GLU A 117 12.60 7.23 8.22
N GLU A 118 13.72 6.51 8.11
CA GLU A 118 14.73 6.78 7.07
C GLU A 118 14.19 6.56 5.66
N ILE A 119 13.37 5.52 5.45
CA ILE A 119 12.70 5.31 4.16
C ILE A 119 11.78 6.50 3.85
N LEU A 120 10.92 6.90 4.80
CA LEU A 120 10.00 8.03 4.59
C LEU A 120 10.74 9.35 4.38
N ASN A 121 11.79 9.62 5.14
CA ASN A 121 12.64 10.81 4.95
C ASN A 121 13.24 10.86 3.54
N HIS A 122 13.49 9.70 2.92
CA HIS A 122 14.06 9.63 1.57
C HIS A 122 13.02 9.84 0.46
N ILE A 123 11.77 9.36 0.65
CA ILE A 123 10.77 9.24 -0.43
C ILE A 123 9.54 10.15 -0.28
N SER A 124 9.31 10.73 0.89
CA SER A 124 8.04 11.42 1.24
C SER A 124 7.74 12.61 0.33
N ASP A 125 8.71 13.49 0.07
CA ASP A 125 8.53 14.66 -0.80
C ASP A 125 8.04 14.25 -2.19
N GLN A 126 8.69 13.26 -2.80
CA GLN A 126 8.32 12.78 -4.13
C GLN A 126 6.95 12.12 -4.11
N TYR A 127 6.67 11.30 -3.09
CA TYR A 127 5.35 10.67 -2.95
C TYR A 127 4.23 11.70 -2.83
N LEU A 128 4.40 12.73 -1.99
CA LEU A 128 3.42 13.80 -1.82
C LEU A 128 3.15 14.52 -3.14
N ASN A 129 4.20 14.86 -3.89
CA ASN A 129 4.08 15.48 -5.21
C ASN A 129 3.37 14.57 -6.22
N ILE A 130 3.72 13.28 -6.27
CA ILE A 130 3.09 12.28 -7.15
C ILE A 130 1.58 12.24 -6.88
N ILE A 131 1.15 12.12 -5.63
CA ILE A 131 -0.28 12.08 -5.29
C ILE A 131 -0.96 13.40 -5.65
N ASN A 132 -0.36 14.54 -5.32
CA ASN A 132 -0.91 15.85 -5.63
C ASN A 132 -1.16 16.02 -7.14
N ILE A 133 -0.15 15.73 -7.97
CA ILE A 133 -0.22 15.88 -9.43
C ILE A 133 -1.21 14.89 -10.04
N HIS A 134 -1.07 13.61 -9.72
CA HIS A 134 -1.79 12.55 -10.43
C HIS A 134 -3.23 12.39 -9.97
N SER A 135 -3.58 12.84 -8.76
CA SER A 135 -4.98 12.86 -8.30
C SER A 135 -5.92 13.67 -9.20
N HIS A 136 -5.38 14.49 -10.11
CA HIS A 136 -6.15 15.27 -11.08
C HIS A 136 -6.18 14.67 -12.49
N THR A 137 -5.41 13.62 -12.77
CA THR A 137 -5.19 13.07 -14.13
C THR A 137 -5.55 11.59 -14.25
N MET A 138 -6.29 11.04 -13.27
CA MET A 138 -6.62 9.61 -13.14
C MET A 138 -7.21 8.98 -14.40
N ALA A 139 -8.03 9.73 -15.14
CA ALA A 139 -8.62 9.28 -16.40
C ALA A 139 -7.60 8.95 -17.50
N SER A 140 -6.37 9.44 -17.37
CA SER A 140 -5.29 9.18 -18.32
C SER A 140 -4.29 8.14 -17.84
N TRP A 141 -4.40 7.61 -16.62
CA TRP A 141 -3.38 6.74 -16.06
C TRP A 141 -3.22 5.46 -16.88
N SER A 142 -1.96 5.10 -17.15
CA SER A 142 -1.62 3.76 -17.63
C SER A 142 -1.71 2.74 -16.49
N LYS A 143 -1.81 1.45 -16.85
CA LYS A 143 -1.76 0.36 -15.86
C LYS A 143 -0.46 0.41 -15.05
N GLU A 144 0.66 0.70 -15.69
CA GLU A 144 1.97 0.83 -15.07
C GLU A 144 2.03 1.96 -14.05
N LEU A 145 1.48 3.14 -14.37
CA LEU A 145 1.43 4.27 -13.44
C LEU A 145 0.57 3.92 -12.22
N MET A 146 -0.61 3.33 -12.44
CA MET A 146 -1.49 2.88 -11.37
C MET A 146 -0.77 1.89 -10.45
N ILE A 147 -0.09 0.89 -11.02
CA ILE A 147 0.72 -0.09 -10.29
C ILE A 147 1.80 0.60 -9.45
N CYS A 148 2.56 1.53 -10.03
CA CYS A 148 3.59 2.27 -9.31
C CYS A 148 3.01 3.04 -8.11
N ILE A 149 1.90 3.76 -8.30
CA ILE A 149 1.23 4.51 -7.24
C ILE A 149 0.72 3.55 -6.15
N THR A 150 0.12 2.42 -6.52
CA THR A 150 -0.34 1.40 -5.58
C THR A 150 0.76 0.92 -4.65
N TYR A 151 1.88 0.45 -5.21
CA TYR A 151 2.95 -0.13 -4.38
C TYR A 151 3.74 0.92 -3.61
N LEU A 152 3.86 2.14 -4.13
CA LEU A 152 4.44 3.26 -3.40
C LEU A 152 3.55 3.69 -2.23
N THR A 153 2.24 3.82 -2.44
CA THR A 153 1.25 4.12 -1.39
C THR A 153 1.27 3.03 -0.32
N ASN A 154 1.35 1.76 -0.71
CA ASN A 154 1.46 0.64 0.21
C ASN A 154 2.74 0.72 1.05
N LEU A 155 3.90 0.98 0.43
CA LEU A 155 5.16 1.14 1.16
C LEU A 155 5.07 2.29 2.18
N VAL A 156 4.58 3.45 1.76
CA VAL A 156 4.38 4.61 2.66
C VAL A 156 3.46 4.27 3.82
N CYS A 157 2.31 3.65 3.54
CA CYS A 157 1.37 3.21 4.56
C CYS A 157 2.02 2.26 5.58
N ILE A 158 2.79 1.28 5.10
CA ILE A 158 3.47 0.31 5.98
C ILE A 158 4.52 1.01 6.82
N CYS A 159 5.32 1.92 6.24
CA CYS A 159 6.29 2.70 6.98
C CYS A 159 5.66 3.56 8.08
N CYS A 160 4.46 4.12 7.85
CA CYS A 160 3.72 4.86 8.87
C CYS A 160 3.20 3.97 10.00
N TRP A 161 2.99 2.66 9.78
CA TRP A 161 2.54 1.70 10.79
C TRP A 161 3.66 0.92 11.48
N TRP A 162 4.88 0.95 10.95
CA TRP A 162 5.96 0.02 11.33
C TRP A 162 6.56 0.26 12.73
N SER A 163 6.43 1.45 13.31
CA SER A 163 7.03 1.78 14.61
C SER A 163 6.10 1.50 15.79
N GLU A 164 6.63 0.87 16.85
CA GLU A 164 5.97 0.74 18.16
C GLU A 164 5.54 2.11 18.73
N GLU A 165 6.28 3.17 18.38
CA GLU A 165 5.90 4.57 18.54
C GLU A 165 5.35 5.15 17.24
N THR A 166 4.11 4.77 16.88
CA THR A 166 3.40 5.20 15.65
C THR A 166 3.47 6.71 15.34
N SER A 167 3.76 7.55 16.33
CA SER A 167 3.79 9.01 16.18
C SER A 167 5.01 9.60 15.45
N MET A 168 6.16 8.93 15.38
CA MET A 168 7.39 9.52 14.81
C MET A 168 7.41 9.51 13.27
N PRO A 169 7.24 8.36 12.57
CA PRO A 169 7.33 8.31 11.10
C PRO A 169 6.20 9.09 10.40
N ILE A 170 5.05 9.17 11.06
CA ILE A 170 3.89 9.93 10.58
C ILE A 170 4.19 11.43 10.55
N LYS A 171 4.91 11.98 11.55
CA LYS A 171 5.28 13.40 11.55
C LYS A 171 6.19 13.79 10.39
N THR A 172 7.00 12.86 9.87
CA THR A 172 7.79 13.07 8.64
C THR A 172 6.88 13.33 7.45
N LEU A 173 5.87 12.48 7.25
CA LEU A 173 4.94 12.62 6.13
C LEU A 173 3.98 13.82 6.31
N PHE A 174 3.61 14.11 7.56
CA PHE A 174 2.66 15.16 7.94
C PHE A 174 3.36 16.29 8.70
N SER A 175 4.37 16.89 8.07
CA SER A 175 5.18 17.94 8.70
C SER A 175 4.38 19.23 8.95
N THR A 176 3.31 19.47 8.20
CA THR A 176 2.36 20.58 8.41
C THR A 176 0.92 20.13 8.17
N GLU A 177 -0.05 20.85 8.75
CA GLU A 177 -1.48 20.61 8.51
C GLU A 177 -1.85 20.77 7.02
N GLN A 178 -1.22 21.73 6.33
CA GLN A 178 -1.46 21.94 4.90
C GLN A 178 -1.04 20.71 4.07
N ILE A 179 0.15 20.17 4.31
CA ILE A 179 0.65 18.96 3.61
C ILE A 179 -0.26 17.76 3.88
N SER A 180 -0.74 17.62 5.13
CA SER A 180 -1.71 16.58 5.49
C SER A 180 -3.01 16.72 4.71
N ASN A 181 -3.58 17.92 4.69
CA ASN A 181 -4.83 18.20 3.98
C ASN A 181 -4.70 17.96 2.48
N ASP A 182 -3.58 18.39 1.87
CA ASP A 182 -3.33 18.19 0.43
C ASP A 182 -3.21 16.70 0.08
N LEU A 183 -2.48 15.92 0.91
CA LEU A 183 -2.40 14.47 0.74
C LEU A 183 -3.78 13.81 0.90
N ILE A 184 -4.52 14.14 1.96
CA ILE A 184 -5.86 13.58 2.22
C ILE A 184 -6.79 13.88 1.03
N GLN A 185 -6.79 15.11 0.51
CA GLN A 185 -7.61 15.48 -0.65
C GLN A 185 -7.21 14.73 -1.91
N GLY A 186 -5.91 14.60 -2.18
CA GLY A 186 -5.42 13.83 -3.32
C GLY A 186 -5.87 12.37 -3.25
N LEU A 187 -5.73 11.75 -2.09
CA LEU A 187 -6.17 10.37 -1.83
C LEU A 187 -7.69 10.22 -1.91
N ILE A 188 -8.47 11.18 -1.41
CA ILE A 188 -9.93 11.17 -1.53
C ILE A 188 -10.33 11.22 -2.99
N ARG A 189 -9.74 12.10 -3.81
CA ARG A 189 -10.03 12.15 -5.26
C ARG A 189 -9.78 10.81 -5.93
N ILE A 190 -8.69 10.14 -5.56
CA ILE A 190 -8.35 8.79 -6.07
C ILE A 190 -9.40 7.76 -5.66
N VAL A 191 -9.78 7.71 -4.38
CA VAL A 191 -10.81 6.79 -3.91
C VAL A 191 -12.18 7.11 -4.49
N CYS A 192 -12.49 8.38 -4.78
CA CYS A 192 -13.76 8.78 -5.38
C CYS A 192 -13.83 8.57 -6.90
N TYR A 193 -12.75 8.10 -7.54
CA TYR A 193 -12.75 7.89 -8.98
C TYR A 193 -13.46 6.57 -9.33
N GLU A 194 -14.73 6.67 -9.75
CA GLU A 194 -15.64 5.55 -10.01
C GLU A 194 -15.03 4.39 -10.83
N PRO A 195 -14.22 4.61 -11.89
CA PRO A 195 -13.66 3.50 -12.66
C PRO A 195 -12.77 2.54 -11.85
N PHE A 196 -12.15 2.99 -10.74
CA PHE A 196 -11.41 2.09 -9.87
C PHE A 196 -12.30 1.15 -9.05
N HIS A 197 -13.61 1.44 -8.94
CA HIS A 197 -14.57 0.57 -8.24
C HIS A 197 -15.04 -0.57 -9.12
N GLU A 198 -15.13 -0.34 -10.44
CA GLU A 198 -15.47 -1.39 -11.42
C GLU A 198 -14.39 -2.50 -11.44
N GLU A 199 -13.12 -2.14 -11.24
CA GLU A 199 -12.02 -3.11 -11.14
C GLU A 199 -12.12 -4.00 -9.89
N ILE A 200 -12.65 -3.48 -8.78
CA ILE A 200 -12.81 -4.23 -7.51
C ILE A 200 -13.94 -5.27 -7.61
N GLN A 201 -14.98 -4.97 -8.38
CA GLN A 201 -16.13 -5.87 -8.54
C GLN A 201 -15.81 -7.05 -9.48
N ASN A 202 -14.79 -6.92 -10.33
CA ASN A 202 -14.34 -7.99 -11.22
C ASN A 202 -13.33 -8.91 -10.49
N GLU A 203 -13.79 -10.07 -10.01
CA GLU A 203 -13.02 -11.10 -9.28
C GLU A 203 -11.74 -11.63 -9.97
N GLN A 204 -11.44 -11.21 -11.20
CA GLN A 204 -10.34 -11.75 -12.01
C GLN A 204 -8.93 -11.21 -11.65
N LEU A 205 -8.82 -10.17 -10.82
CA LEU A 205 -7.53 -9.62 -10.37
C LEU A 205 -7.18 -10.11 -8.96
N HIS A 206 -7.22 -11.43 -8.74
CA HIS A 206 -7.01 -12.00 -7.40
C HIS A 206 -5.58 -11.89 -6.86
N ASP A 207 -4.62 -11.50 -7.70
CA ASP A 207 -3.20 -11.52 -7.37
C ASP A 207 -2.56 -10.13 -7.25
N GLU A 208 -3.14 -9.02 -7.71
CA GLU A 208 -2.52 -7.69 -7.56
C GLU A 208 -3.20 -6.87 -6.45
N LEU A 209 -2.40 -6.14 -5.65
CA LEU A 209 -2.92 -5.22 -4.63
C LEU A 209 -3.76 -4.15 -5.36
N SER A 210 -5.04 -4.02 -5.03
CA SER A 210 -5.86 -2.90 -5.54
C SER A 210 -5.34 -1.60 -4.95
N LEU A 211 -5.30 -0.51 -5.72
CA LEU A 211 -4.92 0.83 -5.25
C LEU A 211 -5.78 1.31 -4.07
N ILE A 212 -7.04 0.86 -4.00
CA ILE A 212 -7.96 1.26 -2.93
C ILE A 212 -7.51 0.68 -1.57
N GLU A 213 -6.98 -0.55 -1.51
CA GLU A 213 -6.55 -1.16 -0.25
C GLU A 213 -5.51 -0.31 0.53
N PRO A 214 -4.35 0.07 -0.06
CA PRO A 214 -3.35 0.86 0.64
C PRO A 214 -3.84 2.28 0.95
N ILE A 215 -4.75 2.86 0.14
CA ILE A 215 -5.32 4.19 0.48
C ILE A 215 -6.23 4.09 1.70
N LEU A 216 -7.12 3.10 1.78
CA LEU A 216 -7.98 2.92 2.95
C LEU A 216 -7.16 2.67 4.23
N LYS A 217 -6.09 1.87 4.12
CA LYS A 217 -5.17 1.67 5.25
C LYS A 217 -4.47 2.97 5.65
N LEU A 218 -4.03 3.77 4.68
CA LEU A 218 -3.40 5.07 4.97
C LEU A 218 -4.41 6.05 5.60
N PHE A 219 -5.68 6.04 5.20
CA PHE A 219 -6.73 6.81 5.88
C PHE A 219 -6.90 6.40 7.35
N LEU A 220 -6.91 5.10 7.64
CA LEU A 220 -6.98 4.62 9.03
C LEU A 220 -5.77 5.11 9.84
N VAL A 221 -4.56 4.99 9.28
CA VAL A 221 -3.34 5.52 9.91
C VAL A 221 -3.50 7.02 10.22
N ILE A 222 -3.98 7.81 9.26
CA ILE A 222 -4.17 9.24 9.42
C ILE A 222 -5.20 9.53 10.52
N LEU A 223 -6.38 8.90 10.48
CA LEU A 223 -7.44 9.12 11.47
C LEU A 223 -7.03 8.73 12.89
N GLN A 224 -6.29 7.62 13.05
CA GLN A 224 -5.87 7.13 14.35
C GLN A 224 -4.75 7.96 14.98
N THR A 225 -3.99 8.70 14.17
CA THR A 225 -2.78 9.39 14.64
C THR A 225 -2.85 10.91 14.50
N GLN A 226 -3.76 11.41 13.67
CA GLN A 226 -4.05 12.82 13.45
C GLN A 226 -5.50 13.09 13.82
N ASN A 227 -5.76 14.13 14.59
CA ASN A 227 -7.13 14.56 14.93
C ASN A 227 -7.81 15.24 13.72
N THR A 228 -8.06 14.46 12.67
CA THR A 228 -8.50 14.92 11.33
C THR A 228 -9.89 14.42 10.98
N SER A 229 -10.61 13.76 11.90
CA SER A 229 -11.96 13.24 11.64
C SER A 229 -12.92 14.32 11.16
N TYR A 230 -12.75 15.58 11.62
CA TYR A 230 -13.53 16.73 11.13
C TYR A 230 -13.32 17.00 9.63
N TYR A 231 -12.10 16.80 9.15
CA TYR A 231 -11.72 17.05 7.76
C TYR A 231 -12.34 16.01 6.85
N PHE A 232 -12.24 14.73 7.23
CA PHE A 232 -12.92 13.63 6.52
C PHE A 232 -14.44 13.83 6.50
N ARG A 233 -15.04 14.27 7.62
CA ARG A 233 -16.46 14.63 7.72
C ARG A 233 -16.90 15.73 6.77
N SER A 234 -16.01 16.68 6.48
CA SER A 234 -16.32 17.80 5.60
C SER A 234 -16.44 17.38 4.12
N ASN A 235 -15.94 16.20 3.75
CA ASN A 235 -16.09 15.68 2.40
C ASN A 235 -17.42 14.93 2.26
N ILE A 236 -18.34 15.51 1.47
CA ILE A 236 -19.73 15.04 1.39
C ILE A 236 -19.83 13.68 0.66
N PHE A 237 -18.95 13.42 -0.30
CA PHE A 237 -19.00 12.21 -1.14
C PHE A 237 -18.28 11.02 -0.52
N LEU A 238 -17.29 11.26 0.33
CA LEU A 238 -16.46 10.19 0.89
C LEU A 238 -17.27 9.14 1.69
N PRO A 239 -18.22 9.50 2.59
CA PRO A 239 -19.00 8.50 3.31
C PRO A 239 -19.84 7.59 2.40
N GLU A 240 -20.40 8.11 1.30
CA GLU A 240 -21.22 7.35 0.36
C GLU A 240 -20.37 6.32 -0.40
N ILE A 241 -19.18 6.73 -0.83
CA ILE A 241 -18.23 5.85 -1.52
C ILE A 241 -17.70 4.77 -0.56
N LEU A 242 -17.34 5.15 0.67
CA LEU A 242 -16.92 4.17 1.68
C LEU A 242 -18.02 3.18 2.01
N LEU A 243 -19.28 3.61 2.08
CA LEU A 243 -20.41 2.71 2.30
C LEU A 243 -20.57 1.73 1.14
N THR A 244 -20.48 2.24 -0.09
CA THR A 244 -20.51 1.39 -1.30
C THR A 244 -19.39 0.37 -1.28
N LEU A 245 -18.15 0.77 -1.01
CA LEU A 245 -17.01 -0.14 -0.87
C LEU A 245 -17.20 -1.14 0.26
N ALA A 246 -17.79 -0.73 1.38
CA ALA A 246 -18.07 -1.58 2.52
C ALA A 246 -19.06 -2.69 2.18
N GLU A 247 -20.10 -2.38 1.42
CA GLU A 247 -21.22 -3.27 1.10
C GLU A 247 -21.00 -4.10 -0.16
N SER A 248 -20.31 -3.57 -1.18
CA SER A 248 -20.20 -4.21 -2.50
C SER A 248 -18.87 -4.92 -2.75
N SER A 249 -17.83 -4.70 -1.93
CA SER A 249 -16.52 -5.30 -2.17
C SER A 249 -16.53 -6.81 -1.94
N SER A 250 -16.01 -7.57 -2.91
CA SER A 250 -15.72 -9.01 -2.78
C SER A 250 -14.53 -9.28 -1.85
N HIS A 251 -13.68 -8.28 -1.61
CA HIS A 251 -12.52 -8.34 -0.73
C HIS A 251 -12.87 -7.86 0.69
N GLU A 252 -12.88 -8.80 1.63
CA GLU A 252 -13.25 -8.58 3.04
C GLU A 252 -12.38 -7.50 3.72
N LYS A 253 -11.11 -7.35 3.32
CA LYS A 253 -10.21 -6.31 3.85
C LYS A 253 -10.63 -4.90 3.47
N HIS A 254 -11.10 -4.68 2.24
CA HIS A 254 -11.61 -3.37 1.83
C HIS A 254 -12.83 -3.01 2.65
N SER A 255 -13.76 -3.96 2.80
CA SER A 255 -14.97 -3.75 3.58
C SER A 255 -14.67 -3.40 5.03
N LEU A 256 -13.76 -4.16 5.66
CA LEU A 256 -13.31 -3.88 7.03
C LEU A 256 -12.69 -2.49 7.18
N CYS A 257 -11.80 -2.10 6.27
CA CYS A 257 -11.17 -0.78 6.35
C CYS A 257 -12.20 0.34 6.12
N ALA A 258 -13.10 0.18 5.15
CA ALA A 258 -14.14 1.15 4.85
C ALA A 258 -15.11 1.33 6.03
N TYR A 259 -15.57 0.23 6.64
CA TYR A 259 -16.36 0.29 7.87
C TYR A 259 -15.60 0.98 9.01
N ALA A 260 -14.33 0.62 9.25
CA ALA A 260 -13.54 1.25 10.31
C ALA A 260 -13.42 2.77 10.11
N ILE A 261 -13.18 3.24 8.88
CA ILE A 261 -13.15 4.67 8.56
C ILE A 261 -14.52 5.31 8.80
N LEU A 262 -15.60 4.68 8.34
CA LEU A 262 -16.98 5.17 8.56
C LEU A 262 -17.30 5.32 10.06
N GLY A 263 -16.86 4.38 10.89
CA GLY A 263 -17.01 4.45 12.35
C GLY A 263 -16.32 5.67 12.98
N GLU A 264 -15.15 6.05 12.46
CA GLU A 264 -14.40 7.23 12.93
C GLU A 264 -15.01 8.56 12.45
N ILE A 265 -15.51 8.57 11.21
CA ILE A 265 -15.93 9.82 10.56
C ILE A 265 -17.42 10.10 10.69
N LEU A 266 -18.31 9.12 10.88
CA LEU A 266 -19.74 9.39 10.99
C LEU A 266 -20.12 9.88 12.40
N THR A 267 -21.24 10.60 12.49
CA THR A 267 -21.87 10.94 13.77
C THR A 267 -22.73 9.79 14.26
N ASP A 268 -22.97 9.71 15.57
CA ASP A 268 -23.84 8.70 16.18
C ASP A 268 -25.24 8.64 15.52
N GLU A 269 -25.78 9.78 15.11
CA GLU A 269 -27.07 9.86 14.41
C GLU A 269 -26.99 9.17 13.05
N LYS A 270 -25.98 9.49 12.23
CA LYS A 270 -25.79 8.85 10.92
C LYS A 270 -25.48 7.36 11.04
N LEU A 271 -24.70 6.96 12.05
CA LEU A 271 -24.44 5.54 12.33
C LEU A 271 -25.73 4.77 12.67
N LYS A 272 -26.63 5.38 13.43
CA LYS A 272 -27.96 4.81 13.73
C LYS A 272 -28.84 4.73 12.49
N ASP A 273 -28.89 5.79 11.69
CA ASP A 273 -29.72 5.84 10.47
C ASP A 273 -29.30 4.77 9.45
N LEU A 274 -28.00 4.54 9.31
CA LEU A 274 -27.44 3.50 8.44
C LEU A 274 -27.54 2.08 9.02
N LYS A 275 -28.08 1.92 10.25
CA LYS A 275 -28.04 0.66 11.00
C LYS A 275 -26.64 0.04 11.01
N PHE A 276 -25.64 0.90 11.15
CA PHE A 276 -24.23 0.55 10.96
C PHE A 276 -23.79 -0.65 11.82
N ALA A 277 -24.27 -0.69 13.06
CA ALA A 277 -24.01 -1.80 13.98
C ALA A 277 -24.59 -3.13 13.48
N ASP A 278 -25.78 -3.13 12.88
CA ASP A 278 -26.41 -4.33 12.33
C ASP A 278 -25.65 -4.82 11.10
N SER A 279 -25.25 -3.90 10.20
CA SER A 279 -24.47 -4.21 9.00
C SER A 279 -23.10 -4.78 9.33
N MET A 280 -22.37 -4.15 10.27
CA MET A 280 -21.10 -4.67 10.78
C MET A 280 -21.26 -6.04 11.44
N TYR A 281 -22.29 -6.21 12.28
CA TYR A 281 -22.56 -7.48 12.94
C TYR A 281 -22.83 -8.60 11.94
N ALA A 282 -23.69 -8.35 10.95
CA ALA A 282 -23.99 -9.30 9.88
C ALA A 282 -22.72 -9.65 9.06
N PHE A 283 -21.90 -8.65 8.73
CA PHE A 283 -20.63 -8.85 8.05
C PHE A 283 -19.68 -9.74 8.87
N PHE A 284 -19.46 -9.42 10.15
CA PHE A 284 -18.59 -10.21 11.03
C PHE A 284 -19.08 -11.64 11.23
N LEU A 285 -20.39 -11.85 11.38
CA LEU A 285 -20.94 -13.20 11.47
C LEU A 285 -20.71 -14.00 10.19
N ASN A 286 -20.95 -13.40 9.02
CA ASN A 286 -20.70 -14.04 7.73
C ASN A 286 -19.21 -14.37 7.53
N LEU A 287 -18.33 -13.47 7.95
CA LEU A 287 -16.88 -13.68 7.98
C LEU A 287 -16.50 -14.91 8.83
N LEU A 288 -17.03 -14.98 10.07
CA LEU A 288 -16.79 -16.09 11.00
C LEU A 288 -17.36 -17.41 10.47
N GLU A 289 -18.56 -17.38 9.89
CA GLU A 289 -19.22 -18.54 9.28
C GLU A 289 -18.41 -19.08 8.09
N LYS A 290 -17.95 -18.21 7.18
CA LYS A 290 -17.02 -18.58 6.09
C LYS A 290 -15.73 -19.20 6.63
N GLY A 291 -15.17 -18.62 7.69
CA GLY A 291 -13.97 -19.15 8.33
C GLY A 291 -14.16 -20.49 9.01
N TRP A 292 -15.34 -20.73 9.58
CA TRP A 292 -15.72 -22.01 10.15
C TRP A 292 -15.88 -23.10 9.09
N HIS A 293 -16.54 -22.79 7.97
CA HIS A 293 -16.76 -23.75 6.88
C HIS A 293 -15.51 -24.00 6.02
N HIS A 294 -14.57 -23.05 5.98
CA HIS A 294 -13.35 -23.16 5.21
C HIS A 294 -12.11 -22.74 6.03
N PRO A 295 -11.73 -23.50 7.07
CA PRO A 295 -10.63 -23.15 7.96
C PRO A 295 -9.26 -23.05 7.26
N LEU A 296 -9.12 -23.66 6.07
CA LEU A 296 -7.93 -23.59 5.23
C LEU A 296 -7.95 -22.41 4.22
N LYS A 297 -9.11 -21.77 3.96
CA LYS A 297 -9.19 -20.55 3.14
C LYS A 297 -8.87 -19.34 4.03
N ARG A 298 -7.58 -19.01 4.13
CA ARG A 298 -7.03 -17.67 4.39
C ARG A 298 -7.60 -16.78 5.53
N PHE A 299 -8.32 -17.28 6.54
CA PHE A 299 -8.50 -16.55 7.81
C PHE A 299 -7.22 -16.63 8.67
N LYS A 300 -6.07 -16.26 8.09
CA LYS A 300 -4.80 -16.19 8.81
C LYS A 300 -4.82 -14.91 9.66
N ARG A 301 -5.11 -15.10 10.96
CA ARG A 301 -4.85 -14.20 12.10
C ARG A 301 -4.76 -12.71 11.73
N MET A 302 -5.90 -12.03 11.64
CA MET A 302 -5.95 -10.62 12.00
C MET A 302 -6.20 -10.59 13.51
N PRO A 303 -5.24 -10.18 14.35
CA PRO A 303 -5.48 -10.11 15.77
C PRO A 303 -6.69 -9.21 16.02
N VAL A 304 -7.71 -9.74 16.71
CA VAL A 304 -8.96 -9.03 17.03
C VAL A 304 -8.70 -7.68 17.70
N ILE A 305 -7.54 -7.53 18.37
CA ILE A 305 -7.04 -6.26 18.93
C ILE A 305 -6.95 -5.12 17.89
N TYR A 306 -6.68 -5.41 16.61
CA TYR A 306 -6.64 -4.40 15.54
C TYR A 306 -8.04 -3.96 15.06
N LEU A 307 -9.08 -4.68 15.47
CA LEU A 307 -10.49 -4.36 15.17
C LEU A 307 -11.24 -3.78 16.38
N LEU A 308 -10.62 -3.80 17.56
CA LEU A 308 -11.21 -3.40 18.84
C LEU A 308 -10.49 -2.21 19.50
N ARG A 309 -9.72 -1.44 18.73
CA ARG A 309 -9.14 -0.18 19.17
C ARG A 309 -9.61 0.96 18.29
#